data_AF-A0AAW4PD39-F1
#
_entry.id   AF-A0AAW4PD39-F1
#
_cell.length_a   1.000
_cell.length_b   1.000
_cell.length_c   1.000
_cell.angle_alpha   90.00
_cell.angle_beta   90.00
_cell.angle_gamma   90.00
#
_symmetry.space_group_name_H-M   'P 1'
#
loop_
_entity.id
_entity.type
_entity.pdbx_description
1 polymer ?
#
loop_
_entity_poly.entity_id
_entity_poly.type
_entity_poly.pdbx_seq_one_letter_code
_entity_poly.pdbx_strand_id
1 'polypeptide(L)'
;MTTAGPLHRASENATEIVSTLVTGIWLAALFTGQDWWLGFMLFGYVVLVPLTALLFGDRNEMEEWWDDRWGESADTTPERDTETDDALSTLRERYARGELTDEQFERKLENLLETDTLEDLEDRERELLSERE
;
A
#
# COMPACT_ATOMS: atom_id res chain seq x y z
N MET A 1 51.58 27.95 -15.77
CA MET A 1 50.28 28.20 -15.11
C MET A 1 49.28 27.22 -15.71
N THR A 2 49.14 26.05 -15.10
CA THR A 2 48.22 25.02 -15.58
C THR A 2 46.82 25.44 -15.16
N THR A 3 45.96 25.77 -16.12
CA THR A 3 44.54 26.00 -15.89
C THR A 3 43.95 24.71 -15.32
N ALA A 4 43.76 24.67 -14.00
CA ALA A 4 42.89 23.66 -13.38
C ALA A 4 41.50 23.88 -13.99
N GLY A 5 41.10 22.98 -14.88
CA GLY A 5 39.84 23.10 -15.60
C GLY A 5 38.65 23.15 -14.64
N PRO A 6 37.53 23.79 -15.03
CA PRO A 6 36.31 23.87 -14.19
C PRO A 6 35.83 22.50 -13.70
N LEU A 7 36.13 21.44 -14.45
CA LEU A 7 35.85 20.04 -14.11
C LEU A 7 36.58 19.54 -12.84
N HIS A 8 37.72 20.11 -12.47
CA HIS A 8 38.46 19.70 -11.27
C HIS A 8 37.80 20.21 -9.98
N ARG A 9 37.35 21.48 -9.96
CA ARG A 9 36.56 22.03 -8.83
C ARG A 9 35.19 21.38 -8.68
N ALA A 10 34.59 20.98 -9.81
CA ALA A 10 33.31 20.27 -9.79
C ALA A 10 33.42 18.91 -9.08
N SER A 11 34.60 18.26 -9.11
CA SER A 11 34.83 17.02 -8.36
C SER A 11 35.04 17.22 -6.86
N GLU A 12 35.67 18.33 -6.44
CA GLU A 12 35.85 18.66 -5.01
C GLU A 12 34.54 19.10 -4.34
N ASN A 13 33.64 19.76 -5.08
CA ASN A 13 32.33 20.21 -4.58
C ASN A 13 31.17 19.40 -5.19
N ALA A 14 31.45 18.19 -5.66
CA ALA A 14 30.48 17.37 -6.39
C ALA A 14 29.19 17.18 -5.59
N THR A 15 29.32 16.90 -4.29
CA THR A 15 28.17 16.69 -3.40
C THR A 15 27.29 17.93 -3.29
N GLU A 16 27.87 19.13 -3.15
CA GLU A 16 27.12 20.39 -3.04
C GLU A 16 26.41 20.75 -4.35
N ILE A 17 27.09 20.57 -5.46
CA ILE A 17 26.53 20.80 -6.80
C ILE A 17 25.39 19.80 -7.05
N VAL A 18 25.59 18.52 -6.74
CA VAL A 18 24.58 17.48 -6.90
C VAL A 18 23.38 17.74 -6.00
N SER A 19 23.56 18.08 -4.71
CA SER A 19 22.44 18.39 -3.82
C SER A 19 21.65 19.62 -4.30
N THR A 20 22.34 20.64 -4.81
CA THR A 20 21.71 21.85 -5.35
C THR A 20 20.93 21.55 -6.62
N LEU A 21 21.49 20.74 -7.52
CA LEU A 21 20.83 20.32 -8.76
C LEU A 21 19.62 19.43 -8.48
N VAL A 22 19.74 18.45 -7.59
CA VAL A 22 18.62 17.59 -7.19
C VAL A 22 17.50 18.45 -6.61
N THR A 23 17.81 19.29 -5.61
CA THR A 23 16.81 20.19 -5.01
C THR A 23 16.20 21.14 -6.05
N GLY A 24 17.02 21.69 -6.95
CA GLY A 24 16.55 22.58 -8.02
C GLY A 24 15.64 21.88 -9.03
N ILE A 25 15.95 20.65 -9.44
CA ILE A 25 15.10 19.84 -10.34
C ILE A 25 13.75 19.57 -9.71
N TRP A 26 13.74 19.27 -8.41
CA TRP A 26 12.52 19.04 -7.65
C TRP A 26 11.64 20.28 -7.56
N LEU A 27 12.24 21.42 -7.20
CA LEU A 27 11.53 22.70 -7.15
C LEU A 27 11.06 23.15 -8.54
N ALA A 28 11.86 22.93 -9.58
CA ALA A 28 11.48 23.21 -10.96
C ALA A 28 10.32 22.33 -11.41
N ALA A 29 10.32 21.04 -11.08
CA ALA A 29 9.23 20.12 -11.41
C ALA A 29 7.92 20.52 -10.71
N LEU A 30 8.02 20.92 -9.43
CA LEU A 30 6.89 21.45 -8.67
C LEU A 30 6.34 22.75 -9.26
N PHE A 31 7.21 23.71 -9.58
CA PHE A 31 6.81 25.01 -10.13
C PHE A 31 6.25 24.90 -11.56
N THR A 32 6.77 23.97 -12.36
CA THR A 32 6.34 23.73 -13.74
C THR A 32 5.09 22.83 -13.81
N GLY A 33 4.49 22.47 -12.65
CA GLY A 33 3.26 21.66 -12.59
C GLY A 33 3.42 20.26 -13.17
N GLN A 34 4.60 19.64 -12.99
CA GLN A 34 4.91 18.36 -13.60
C GLN A 34 4.31 17.18 -12.83
N ASP A 35 3.20 16.61 -13.28
CA ASP A 35 2.48 15.54 -12.56
C ASP A 35 3.36 14.33 -12.14
N TRP A 36 4.45 14.08 -12.86
CA TRP A 36 5.40 12.99 -12.58
C TRP A 36 6.29 13.21 -11.36
N TRP A 37 6.45 14.44 -10.86
CA TRP A 37 7.34 14.72 -9.72
C TRP A 37 6.85 14.03 -8.43
N LEU A 38 5.53 14.11 -8.18
CA LEU A 38 4.86 13.42 -7.09
C LEU A 38 4.88 11.90 -7.28
N GLY A 39 4.65 11.44 -8.51
CA GLY A 39 4.74 10.01 -8.83
C GLY A 39 6.13 9.43 -8.55
N PHE A 40 7.20 10.18 -8.87
CA PHE A 40 8.57 9.76 -8.62
C PHE A 40 8.94 9.79 -7.13
N MET A 41 8.51 10.82 -6.38
CA MET A 41 8.53 10.85 -4.90
C MET A 41 7.95 9.57 -4.32
N LEU A 42 6.71 9.30 -4.73
CA LEU A 42 5.88 8.27 -4.16
C LEU A 42 6.48 6.91 -4.50
N PHE A 43 6.90 6.71 -5.73
CA PHE A 43 7.62 5.51 -6.15
C PHE A 43 8.90 5.31 -5.34
N GLY A 44 9.71 6.37 -5.15
CA GLY A 44 10.90 6.31 -4.31
C GLY A 44 10.57 5.87 -2.89
N TYR A 45 9.53 6.40 -2.28
CA TYR A 45 9.15 5.98 -0.94
C TYR A 45 8.58 4.55 -0.91
N VAL A 46 7.61 4.25 -1.77
CA VAL A 46 6.88 2.98 -1.81
C VAL A 46 7.75 1.81 -2.23
N VAL A 47 8.72 2.02 -3.13
CA VAL A 47 9.57 0.95 -3.64
C VAL A 47 10.91 0.90 -2.92
N LEU A 48 11.57 2.04 -2.71
CA LEU A 48 12.94 2.06 -2.21
C LEU A 48 12.99 1.69 -0.72
N VAL A 49 12.00 2.10 0.08
CA VAL A 49 11.93 1.74 1.51
C VAL A 49 11.79 0.22 1.70
N PRO A 50 10.80 -0.48 1.10
CA PRO A 50 10.73 -1.94 1.18
C PRO A 50 11.94 -2.64 0.59
N LEU A 51 12.55 -2.11 -0.48
CA LEU A 51 13.76 -2.69 -1.05
C LEU A 51 14.93 -2.62 -0.07
N THR A 52 15.09 -1.48 0.63
CA THR A 52 16.12 -1.33 1.66
C THR A 52 15.85 -2.22 2.87
N ALA A 53 14.59 -2.37 3.27
CA ALA A 53 14.21 -3.30 4.32
C ALA A 53 14.52 -4.74 3.89
N LEU A 54 14.15 -5.18 2.69
CA LEU A 54 14.48 -6.53 2.20
C LEU A 54 15.99 -6.78 2.10
N LEU A 55 16.78 -5.75 1.78
CA LEU A 55 18.23 -5.89 1.56
C LEU A 55 19.05 -5.82 2.85
N PHE A 56 18.64 -5.00 3.82
CA PHE A 56 19.40 -4.72 5.03
C PHE A 56 18.63 -4.93 6.34
N GLY A 57 17.31 -5.06 6.27
CA GLY A 57 16.45 -5.28 7.42
C GLY A 57 16.55 -6.72 7.92
N ASP A 58 16.69 -6.85 9.23
CA ASP A 58 16.53 -8.14 9.91
C ASP A 58 15.05 -8.55 9.84
N ARG A 59 14.77 -9.85 9.73
CA ARG A 59 13.41 -10.35 9.45
C ARG A 59 12.38 -9.91 10.51
N ASN A 60 12.85 -9.65 11.73
CA ASN A 60 12.03 -9.30 12.89
C ASN A 60 11.54 -7.84 12.85
N GLU A 61 12.30 -6.91 12.27
CA GLU A 61 11.90 -5.49 12.15
C GLU A 61 10.87 -5.27 11.03
N MET A 62 10.79 -6.19 10.06
CA MET A 62 9.81 -6.10 8.98
C MET A 62 8.40 -6.38 9.49
N GLU A 63 8.19 -7.46 10.25
CA GLU A 63 6.87 -7.89 10.72
C GLU A 63 6.18 -6.80 11.57
N GLU A 64 6.91 -6.16 12.49
CA GLU A 64 6.39 -5.08 13.33
C GLU A 64 5.99 -3.83 12.51
N TRP A 65 6.83 -3.44 11.55
CA TRP A 65 6.55 -2.27 10.70
C TRP A 65 5.35 -2.47 9.75
N TRP A 66 5.15 -3.70 9.25
CA TRP A 66 3.99 -4.03 8.42
C TRP A 66 2.71 -4.12 9.27
N ASP A 67 2.78 -4.64 10.49
CA ASP A 67 1.62 -4.74 11.38
C ASP A 67 1.13 -3.36 11.81
N ASP A 68 2.02 -2.44 12.22
CA ASP A 68 1.65 -1.06 12.60
C ASP A 68 1.08 -0.25 11.42
N ARG A 69 1.60 -0.44 10.21
CA ARG A 69 1.22 0.36 9.03
C ARG A 69 -0.09 -0.08 8.39
N TRP A 70 -0.50 -1.33 8.59
CA TRP A 70 -1.73 -1.90 8.02
C TRP A 70 -2.77 -2.26 9.08
N GLY A 71 -2.39 -2.36 10.36
CA GLY A 71 -3.28 -2.71 11.48
C GLY A 71 -4.19 -1.57 11.94
N GLU A 72 -3.75 -0.31 11.88
CA GLU A 72 -4.56 0.81 12.39
C GLU A 72 -5.77 1.19 11.50
N SER A 73 -5.87 0.63 10.29
CA SER A 73 -7.07 0.76 9.43
C SER A 73 -8.04 -0.42 9.53
N ALA A 74 -7.73 -1.46 10.31
CA ALA A 74 -8.54 -2.67 10.44
C ALA A 74 -9.41 -2.72 11.70
N ASP A 75 -9.22 -1.80 12.66
CA ASP A 75 -9.87 -1.89 13.98
C ASP A 75 -11.29 -1.27 14.05
N THR A 76 -11.85 -0.89 12.91
CA THR A 76 -13.31 -0.81 12.72
C THR A 76 -13.69 -1.89 11.73
N THR A 77 -13.57 -3.14 12.17
CA THR A 77 -14.25 -4.25 11.51
C THR A 77 -15.71 -4.18 11.99
N PRO A 78 -16.69 -3.81 11.16
CA PRO A 78 -18.09 -3.92 11.53
C PRO A 78 -18.38 -5.36 11.96
N GLU A 79 -19.17 -5.56 13.01
CA GLU A 79 -19.53 -6.89 13.55
C GLU A 79 -20.10 -7.87 12.50
N ARG A 80 -20.44 -7.39 11.30
CA ARG A 80 -20.90 -8.20 10.16
C ARG A 80 -19.77 -8.90 9.41
N ASP A 81 -18.62 -8.26 9.21
CA ASP A 81 -17.46 -8.89 8.54
C ASP A 81 -16.97 -10.10 9.33
N THR A 82 -17.02 -10.02 10.66
CA THR A 82 -16.71 -11.15 11.54
C THR A 82 -17.68 -12.32 11.40
N GLU A 83 -18.96 -12.05 11.11
CA GLU A 83 -19.97 -13.11 10.89
C GLU A 83 -19.77 -13.81 9.53
N THR A 84 -19.44 -13.05 8.48
CA THR A 84 -19.06 -13.59 7.16
C THR A 84 -17.80 -14.47 7.27
N ASP A 85 -16.76 -13.99 7.97
CA ASP A 85 -15.52 -14.73 8.16
C ASP A 85 -15.72 -16.04 8.95
N ASP A 86 -16.55 -16.03 10.00
CA ASP A 86 -16.91 -17.23 10.76
C ASP A 86 -17.67 -18.27 9.90
N ALA A 87 -18.55 -17.79 9.03
CA ALA A 87 -19.27 -18.64 8.07
C ALA A 87 -18.33 -19.26 7.02
N LEU A 88 -17.38 -18.47 6.50
CA LEU A 88 -16.36 -18.94 5.55
C LEU A 88 -15.41 -19.97 6.19
N SER A 89 -14.98 -19.72 7.43
CA SER A 89 -14.14 -20.64 8.21
C SER A 89 -14.83 -22.00 8.38
N THR A 90 -16.11 -21.99 8.74
CA THR A 90 -16.92 -23.21 8.87
C THR A 90 -17.06 -23.97 7.54
N LEU A 91 -17.22 -23.25 6.43
CA LEU A 91 -17.34 -23.84 5.10
C LEU A 91 -16.04 -24.55 4.68
N ARG A 92 -14.90 -23.91 4.91
CA ARG A 92 -13.56 -24.44 4.62
C ARG A 92 -13.26 -25.70 5.42
N GLU A 93 -13.61 -25.69 6.70
CA GLU A 93 -13.39 -26.81 7.62
C GLU A 93 -14.20 -28.06 7.20
N ARG A 94 -15.45 -27.89 6.74
CA ARG A 94 -16.26 -29.01 6.23
C ARG A 94 -15.77 -29.55 4.88
N TYR A 95 -15.26 -28.69 4.02
CA TYR A 95 -14.59 -29.10 2.78
C TYR A 95 -13.33 -29.92 3.06
N ALA A 96 -12.49 -29.46 4.00
CA ALA A 96 -11.28 -30.19 4.40
C ALA A 96 -11.60 -31.57 5.00
N ARG A 97 -12.75 -31.71 5.66
CA ARG A 97 -13.26 -32.98 6.17
C ARG A 97 -13.92 -33.88 5.11
N GLY A 98 -14.08 -33.38 3.88
CA GLY A 98 -14.74 -34.09 2.77
C GLY A 98 -16.27 -34.18 2.90
N GLU A 99 -16.88 -33.35 3.77
CA GLU A 99 -18.34 -33.29 3.94
C GLU A 99 -19.03 -32.44 2.87
N LEU A 100 -18.27 -31.58 2.17
CA LEU A 100 -18.72 -30.86 1.00
C LEU A 100 -17.93 -31.31 -0.22
N THR A 101 -18.63 -31.50 -1.33
CA THR A 101 -18.01 -31.61 -2.66
C THR A 101 -17.60 -30.22 -3.16
N ASP A 102 -16.63 -30.18 -4.05
CA ASP A 102 -16.11 -28.95 -4.67
C ASP A 102 -17.27 -28.08 -5.24
N GLU A 103 -18.21 -28.66 -5.98
CA GLU A 103 -19.37 -27.95 -6.53
C GLU A 103 -20.30 -27.35 -5.46
N GLN A 104 -20.40 -27.99 -4.29
CA GLN A 104 -21.21 -27.49 -3.18
C GLN A 104 -20.48 -26.38 -2.41
N PHE A 105 -19.16 -26.46 -2.34
CA PHE A 105 -18.31 -25.43 -1.78
C PHE A 105 -18.38 -24.17 -2.63
N GLU A 106 -18.14 -24.28 -3.94
CA GLU A 106 -18.16 -23.16 -4.88
C GLU A 106 -19.49 -22.41 -4.86
N ARG A 107 -20.62 -23.12 -4.98
CA ARG A 107 -21.94 -22.48 -4.95
C ARG A 107 -22.25 -21.77 -3.63
N LYS A 108 -21.78 -22.29 -2.50
CA LYS A 108 -22.01 -21.67 -1.18
C LYS A 108 -21.05 -20.51 -0.93
N LEU A 109 -19.82 -20.61 -1.44
CA LEU A 109 -18.82 -19.55 -1.39
C LEU A 109 -19.26 -18.34 -2.21
N GLU A 110 -19.75 -18.57 -3.45
CA GLU A 110 -20.26 -17.52 -4.31
C GLU A 110 -21.43 -16.78 -3.66
N ASN A 111 -22.39 -17.51 -3.08
CA ASN A 111 -23.52 -16.89 -2.39
C ASN A 111 -23.09 -16.07 -1.15
N LEU A 112 -22.09 -16.53 -0.39
CA LEU A 112 -21.59 -15.78 0.77
C LEU A 112 -20.83 -14.51 0.35
N LEU A 113 -20.05 -14.56 -0.73
CA LEU A 113 -19.33 -13.39 -1.25
C LEU A 113 -20.25 -12.38 -1.95
N GLU A 114 -21.28 -12.86 -2.65
CA GLU A 114 -22.27 -12.00 -3.31
C GLU A 114 -23.09 -11.20 -2.29
N THR A 115 -23.50 -11.82 -1.17
CA THR A 115 -24.25 -11.12 -0.11
C THR A 115 -23.39 -10.07 0.60
N ASP A 116 -22.15 -10.39 0.91
CA ASP A 116 -21.19 -9.47 1.55
C ASP A 116 -20.94 -8.25 0.66
N THR A 117 -20.73 -8.47 -0.64
CA THR A 117 -20.51 -7.39 -1.61
C THR A 117 -21.74 -6.51 -1.80
N LEU A 118 -22.95 -7.08 -1.85
CA LEU A 118 -24.17 -6.29 -2.01
C LEU A 118 -24.46 -5.43 -0.77
N GLU A 119 -24.23 -5.98 0.42
CA GLU A 119 -24.51 -5.30 1.69
C GLU A 119 -23.49 -4.20 1.99
N ASP A 120 -22.21 -4.41 1.64
CA ASP A 120 -21.15 -3.38 1.71
C ASP A 120 -21.48 -2.17 0.83
N LEU A 121 -22.01 -2.40 -0.38
CA LEU A 121 -22.46 -1.32 -1.26
C LEU A 121 -23.65 -0.54 -0.68
N GLU A 122 -24.59 -1.22 -0.01
CA GLU A 122 -25.74 -0.58 0.63
C GLU A 122 -25.35 0.26 1.86
N ASP A 123 -24.43 -0.23 2.69
CA ASP A 123 -23.92 0.52 3.83
C ASP A 123 -23.16 1.78 3.39
N ARG A 124 -22.36 1.65 2.32
CA ARG A 124 -21.68 2.79 1.69
C ARG A 124 -22.66 3.85 1.21
N GLU A 125 -23.80 3.44 0.63
CA GLU A 125 -24.83 4.38 0.19
C GLU A 125 -25.50 5.10 1.38
N ARG A 126 -25.75 4.39 2.49
CA ARG A 126 -26.34 4.98 3.71
C ARG A 126 -25.42 6.00 4.38
N GLU A 127 -24.13 5.73 4.44
CA GLU A 127 -23.13 6.65 4.98
C GLU A 127 -23.12 7.97 4.19
N LEU A 128 -23.13 7.88 2.86
CA LEU A 128 -23.16 9.04 1.97
C LEU A 128 -24.44 9.87 2.07
N LEU A 129 -25.57 9.23 2.41
CA LEU A 129 -26.84 9.93 2.66
C LEU A 129 -26.85 10.61 4.03
N SER A 130 -26.24 10.00 5.05
CA SER A 130 -26.13 10.60 6.39
C SER A 130 -25.21 11.82 6.43
N GLU A 131 -24.20 11.92 5.57
CA GLU A 131 -23.34 13.11 5.47
C GLU A 131 -24.00 14.31 4.77
N ARG A 132 -25.14 14.10 4.09
CA ARG A 132 -25.81 15.14 3.29
C ARG A 132 -26.96 15.86 4.00
N GLU A 133 -27.35 15.43 5.20
CA GLU A 133 -28.32 16.13 6.08
C GLU A 133 -27.61 16.95 7.17
#